data_AF-A0A3D2PAR4-F1
#
_entry.id   AF-A0A3D2PAR4-F1
#
_cell.length_a   1.000
_cell.length_b   1.000
_cell.length_c   1.000
_cell.angle_alpha   90.00
_cell.angle_beta   90.00
_cell.angle_gamma   90.00
#
_symmetry.space_group_name_H-M   'P 1'
#
loop_
_entity.id
_entity.type
_entity.pdbx_description
1 polymer ?
#
loop_
_entity_poly.entity_id
_entity_poly.type
_entity_poly.pdbx_seq_one_letter_code
_entity_poly.pdbx_strand_id
1 'polypeptide(L)' 'MNKEEAKKIIEILLTCDGGCEYCVSSLLKLFYKEFPKYKKLAEEVFRKQFNVELEKFTKRHSLQKTGEKLWTKIKN' A
#
# COMPACT_ATOMS: atom_id res chain seq x y z
N MET A 1 11.91 12.67 -11.49
CA MET A 1 12.14 11.28 -11.06
C MET A 1 12.25 10.35 -12.26
N ASN A 2 13.36 9.63 -12.36
CA ASN A 2 13.61 8.52 -13.29
C ASN A 2 13.27 7.17 -12.64
N LYS A 3 13.46 6.04 -13.35
CA LYS A 3 13.09 4.71 -12.84
C LYS A 3 13.95 4.26 -11.65
N GLU A 4 15.24 4.61 -11.65
CA GLU A 4 16.18 4.21 -10.60
C GLU A 4 15.88 4.95 -9.29
N GLU A 5 15.65 6.26 -9.37
CA GLU A 5 15.24 7.09 -8.24
C GLU A 5 13.93 6.59 -7.62
N ALA A 6 12.93 6.28 -8.45
CA ALA A 6 11.66 5.73 -7.98
C ALA A 6 11.85 4.40 -7.23
N LYS A 7 12.73 3.53 -7.73
CA LYS A 7 13.04 2.26 -7.08
C LYS A 7 13.66 2.47 -5.69
N LYS A 8 14.65 3.37 -5.57
CA LYS A 8 15.28 3.71 -4.28
C LYS A 8 14.27 4.24 -3.27
N ILE A 9 13.36 5.12 -3.69
CA ILE A 9 12.30 5.64 -2.82
C ILE A 9 11.38 4.51 -2.37
N ILE A 10 10.92 3.65 -3.29
CA ILE A 10 10.06 2.51 -2.94
C ILE A 10 10.76 1.58 -1.93
N GLU A 11 12.05 1.28 -2.13
CA GLU A 11 12.83 0.47 -1.20
C GLU A 11 12.94 1.11 0.20
N ILE A 12 13.10 2.43 0.28
CA ILE A 12 13.04 3.15 1.55
C ILE A 12 11.66 3.00 2.19
N LEU A 13 10.57 3.20 1.41
CA LEU A 13 9.20 3.07 1.92
C LEU A 13 8.91 1.65 2.45
N LEU A 14 9.54 0.60 1.89
CA LEU A 14 9.41 -0.77 2.39
C LEU A 14 9.94 -0.95 3.83
N THR A 15 10.81 -0.06 4.30
CA THR A 15 11.43 -0.15 5.64
C THR A 15 10.72 0.72 6.67
N CYS A 16 9.77 1.57 6.25
CA CYS A 16 9.03 2.44 7.15
C CYS A 16 8.21 1.64 8.16
N ASP A 17 8.20 2.12 9.41
CA ASP A 17 7.48 1.49 10.53
C ASP A 17 7.81 0.00 10.70
N GLY A 18 9.11 -0.32 10.66
CA GLY A 18 9.61 -1.69 10.76
C GLY A 18 9.28 -2.58 9.57
N GLY A 19 8.82 -2.01 8.45
CA GLY A 19 8.39 -2.76 7.28
C GLY A 19 7.02 -3.42 7.44
N CYS A 20 6.15 -2.86 8.28
CA CYS A 20 4.77 -3.33 8.41
C CYS A 20 4.02 -3.24 7.07
N GLU A 21 3.51 -4.38 6.57
CA GLU A 21 2.80 -4.47 5.28
C GLU A 21 1.63 -3.47 5.14
N TYR A 22 0.96 -3.13 6.25
CA TYR A 22 -0.12 -2.14 6.30
C TYR A 22 0.38 -0.73 6.03
N CYS A 23 1.43 -0.33 6.74
CA CYS A 23 2.02 1.00 6.63
C CYS A 23 2.65 1.17 5.24
N VAL A 24 3.41 0.17 4.81
CA VAL A 24 4.03 0.12 3.49
C VAL A 24 2.98 0.20 2.38
N SER A 25 1.90 -0.59 2.46
CA SER A 25 0.85 -0.55 1.42
C SER A 25 0.17 0.82 1.30
N SER A 26 -0.01 1.52 2.42
CA SER A 26 -0.60 2.86 2.46
C SER A 26 0.34 3.89 1.84
N LEU A 27 1.63 3.81 2.16
CA LEU A 27 2.67 4.69 1.61
C LEU A 27 2.85 4.47 0.11
N LEU A 28 2.91 3.22 -0.34
CA LEU A 28 3.01 2.91 -1.77
C LEU A 28 1.78 3.39 -2.55
N LYS A 29 0.59 3.30 -1.95
CA LYS A 29 -0.64 3.85 -2.53
C LYS A 29 -0.59 5.36 -2.71
N LEU A 30 -0.06 6.09 -1.73
CA LEU A 30 0.17 7.53 -1.87
C LEU A 30 1.22 7.81 -2.95
N PHE A 31 2.32 7.06 -2.94
CA PHE A 31 3.40 7.21 -3.90
C PHE A 31 2.94 7.04 -5.35
N TYR A 32 2.26 5.93 -5.69
CA TYR A 32 1.81 5.74 -7.08
C TYR A 32 0.58 6.57 -7.43
N LYS A 33 -0.15 7.14 -6.46
CA LYS A 33 -1.20 8.13 -6.74
C LYS A 33 -0.57 9.42 -7.27
N GLU A 34 0.53 9.85 -6.67
CA GLU A 34 1.31 11.02 -7.12
C GLU A 34 2.14 10.72 -8.38
N PHE A 35 2.65 9.49 -8.49
CA PHE A 35 3.48 9.05 -9.62
C PHE A 35 2.93 7.79 -10.31
N PRO A 36 1.81 7.88 -11.07
CA PRO A 36 1.10 6.72 -11.63
C PRO A 36 1.94 5.79 -12.49
N LYS A 37 2.92 6.34 -13.23
CA LYS A 37 3.84 5.55 -14.07
C LYS A 37 4.64 4.48 -13.31
N TYR A 38 4.76 4.61 -11.99
CA TYR A 38 5.50 3.66 -11.15
C TYR A 38 4.62 2.67 -10.40
N LYS A 39 3.30 2.64 -10.66
CA LYS A 39 2.37 1.69 -10.02
C LYS A 39 2.87 0.24 -10.11
N LYS A 40 3.19 -0.24 -11.32
CA LYS A 40 3.68 -1.61 -11.53
C LYS A 40 4.97 -1.89 -10.75
N LEU A 41 5.88 -0.92 -10.70
CA LEU A 41 7.13 -1.06 -9.96
C LEU A 41 6.88 -1.18 -8.45
N ALA A 42 5.97 -0.37 -7.90
CA ALA A 42 5.58 -0.44 -6.49
C ALA A 42 4.92 -1.79 -6.15
N GLU A 43 4.03 -2.29 -7.02
CA GLU A 43 3.37 -3.59 -6.86
C GLU A 43 4.36 -4.75 -6.90
N GLU A 44 5.30 -4.74 -7.86
CA GLU A 44 6.33 -5.77 -7.98
C GLU A 44 7.24 -5.84 -6.76
N VAL A 45 7.67 -4.68 -6.23
CA VAL A 45 8.55 -4.61 -5.07
C VAL A 45 7.80 -5.04 -3.80
N PHE A 46 6.56 -4.60 -3.62
CA PHE A 46 5.71 -5.04 -2.51
C PHE A 46 5.49 -6.55 -2.52
N ARG A 47 5.16 -7.14 -3.68
CA ARG A 47 4.98 -8.58 -3.82
C ARG A 47 6.25 -9.35 -3.49
N LYS A 48 7.41 -8.87 -3.92
CA LYS A 48 8.70 -9.50 -3.60
C LYS A 48 8.97 -9.50 -2.09
N GLN A 49 8.61 -8.43 -1.40
CA GLN A 49 8.86 -8.27 0.04
C GLN A 49 7.89 -9.10 0.91
N PHE A 50 6.60 -9.09 0.58
CA PHE A 50 5.54 -9.63 1.46
C PHE A 50 4.85 -10.87 0.89
N ASN A 51 5.27 -11.34 -0.29
CA ASN A 51 4.67 -12.48 -1.02
C ASN A 51 3.15 -12.33 -1.22
N VAL A 52 2.68 -11.10 -1.40
CA VAL A 52 1.25 -10.79 -1.55
C VAL A 52 1.04 -9.67 -2.56
N GLU A 53 -0.05 -9.76 -3.32
CA GLU A 53 -0.43 -8.72 -4.28
C GLU A 53 -0.96 -7.47 -3.54
N LEU A 54 -0.38 -6.30 -3.81
CA LEU A 54 -0.74 -5.03 -3.17
C LEU A 54 -2.22 -4.67 -3.34
N GLU A 55 -2.78 -4.91 -4.53
CA GLU A 55 -4.22 -4.68 -4.76
C GLU A 55 -5.10 -5.63 -3.92
N LYS A 56 -4.71 -6.90 -3.79
CA LYS A 56 -5.46 -7.87 -2.96
C LYS A 56 -5.36 -7.53 -1.49
N PHE A 57 -4.18 -7.07 -1.04
CA PHE A 57 -3.95 -6.61 0.32
C PHE A 57 -4.84 -5.41 0.65
N THR A 58 -4.78 -4.36 -0.16
CA THR A 58 -5.54 -3.13 0.06
C THR A 58 -7.06 -3.34 -0.01
N LYS A 59 -7.57 -4.18 -0.93
CA LYS A 59 -9.01 -4.50 -1.04
C LYS A 59 -9.57 -5.16 0.22
N ARG A 60 -8.82 -6.09 0.83
CA ARG A 60 -9.22 -6.77 2.08
C ARG A 60 -9.44 -5.78 3.23
N HIS A 61 -8.59 -4.76 3.34
CA HIS A 61 -8.68 -3.78 4.42
C HIS A 61 -9.65 -2.63 4.17
N SER A 62 -9.98 -2.31 2.91
CA SER A 62 -11.08 -1.38 2.62
C SER A 62 -12.44 -1.93 3.04
N LEU A 63 -12.65 -3.26 3.01
CA LEU A 63 -13.91 -3.90 3.40
C LEU A 63 -14.12 -3.91 4.92
N GLN A 64 -13.03 -3.99 5.71
CA GLN A 64 -13.11 -3.91 7.19
C GLN A 64 -13.62 -2.54 7.66
N LYS A 65 -13.13 -1.44 7.06
CA LYS A 65 -13.56 -0.07 7.41
C LYS A 65 -15.03 0.21 7.09
N THR A 66 -15.60 -0.44 6.08
CA THR A 66 -17.03 -0.31 5.77
C THR A 66 -17.91 -1.06 6.76
N GLY A 67 -17.47 -2.25 7.22
CA GLY A 67 -18.18 -3.00 8.25
C GLY A 67 -18.23 -2.24 9.58
N GLU A 68 -17.09 -1.75 10.06
CA GLU A 68 -16.99 -1.01 11.32
C GLU A 68 -17.86 0.26 11.34
N LYS A 69 -17.87 1.02 10.23
CA LYS A 69 -18.75 2.20 10.06
C LYS A 69 -20.24 1.84 10.03
N LEU A 70 -20.60 0.67 9.50
CA LEU A 70 -21.97 0.19 9.49
C LEU A 70 -22.42 -0.18 10.91
N TRP A 71 -21.57 -0.89 11.66
CA TRP A 71 -21.84 -1.28 13.04
C TRP A 71 -21.96 -0.09 14.00
N THR A 72 -21.19 0.99 13.81
CA THR A 72 -21.33 2.22 14.62
C THR A 72 -22.63 2.98 14.32
N LYS A 73 -23.11 2.95 13.07
CA LYS A 73 -24.39 3.55 12.69
C LYS A 73 -25.62 2.79 13.21
N ILE A 74 -25.50 1.49 13.45
CA ILE A 74 -26.60 0.66 13.99
C ILE A 74 -26.71 0.79 15.52
N LYS A 75 -25.63 1.18 16.20
CA LYS A 75 -25.58 1.29 17.68
C LYS A 75 -25.88 2.70 18.22
N ASN A 76 -25.96 3.71 17.37
CA ASN A 76 -26.41 5.08 17.70
C ASN A 76 -27.82 5.31 17.17
#